data_AF-A0A7C4ZNJ8-F1
#
_entry.id   AF-A0A7C4ZNJ8-F1
#
_cell.length_a   1.000
_cell.length_b   1.000
_cell.length_c   1.000
_cell.angle_alpha   90.00
_cell.angle_beta   90.00
_cell.angle_gamma   90.00
#
_symmetry.space_group_name_H-M   'P 1'
#
loop_
_entity.id
_entity.type
_entity.pdbx_description
1 polymer ?
#
loop_
_entity_poly.entity_id
_entity_poly.type
_entity_poly.pdbx_seq_one_letter_code
_entity_poly.pdbx_strand_id
1 'polypeptide(L)'
;MQKSILVAACAALLLADSADAQVQLPPNQTLPQGTTPQLRLPAPCRVDLAITSITLYKLSTPGSVRVEYDVVNLGPSEWNSRAGQQFANLTTHNNAGGRADYTLSVPFGARRIARNERAARVVSTPIANAFDAHEFAGTVHAYLSFDPDIALDGNACNDDTNAANNEFRLSTEQVWGFLSSRARSQTFRR
;
A
#
# COMPACT_ATOMS: atom_id res chain seq x y z
N MET A 1 14.85 -55.62 -5.57
CA MET A 1 16.09 -55.30 -4.82
C MET A 1 15.77 -54.17 -3.84
N GLN A 2 15.73 -54.49 -2.55
CA GLN A 2 15.58 -53.54 -1.44
C GLN A 2 16.82 -52.65 -1.32
N LYS A 3 16.62 -51.40 -0.88
CA LYS A 3 17.52 -50.71 0.05
C LYS A 3 16.76 -49.58 0.74
N SER A 4 16.32 -49.87 1.96
CA SER A 4 15.85 -48.91 2.95
C SER A 4 17.05 -48.18 3.54
N ILE A 5 16.95 -46.87 3.76
CA ILE A 5 17.87 -46.13 4.63
C ILE A 5 17.02 -45.28 5.58
N LEU A 6 17.04 -45.68 6.86
CA LEU A 6 16.66 -44.85 8.00
C LEU A 6 17.75 -43.79 8.22
N VAL A 7 17.36 -42.54 8.50
CA VAL A 7 18.25 -41.56 9.15
C VAL A 7 17.53 -41.00 10.38
N ALA A 8 18.28 -41.03 11.48
CA ALA A 8 17.85 -40.79 12.84
C ALA A 8 17.62 -39.30 13.16
N ALA A 9 16.78 -39.09 14.18
CA ALA A 9 16.47 -37.82 14.78
C ALA A 9 17.63 -37.25 15.61
N CYS A 10 17.82 -35.93 15.54
CA CYS A 10 18.48 -35.14 16.59
C CYS A 10 17.52 -34.00 16.98
N ALA A 11 16.85 -34.18 18.12
CA ALA A 11 16.14 -33.10 18.80
C ALA A 11 17.16 -32.30 19.63
N ALA A 12 17.33 -31.02 19.31
CA ALA A 12 18.08 -30.09 20.14
C ALA A 12 17.11 -29.34 21.06
N LEU A 13 17.14 -29.65 22.36
CA LEU A 13 16.48 -28.90 23.42
C LEU A 13 17.33 -27.65 23.71
N LEU A 14 16.83 -26.47 23.33
CA LEU A 14 17.36 -25.19 23.78
C LEU A 14 16.75 -24.87 25.16
N LEU A 15 17.55 -25.05 26.22
CA LEU A 15 17.26 -24.49 27.53
C LEU A 15 17.54 -22.98 27.45
N ALA A 16 16.49 -22.18 27.53
CA ALA A 16 16.61 -20.75 27.74
C ALA A 16 16.94 -20.51 29.23
N ASP A 17 18.17 -20.08 29.51
CA ASP A 17 18.52 -19.52 30.81
C ASP A 17 17.78 -18.19 30.99
N SER A 18 16.81 -18.18 31.90
CA SER A 18 16.20 -16.97 32.42
C SER A 18 17.23 -16.25 33.29
N ALA A 19 17.97 -15.31 32.72
CA ALA A 19 18.77 -14.37 33.51
C ALA A 19 17.81 -13.39 34.21
N ASP A 20 17.31 -13.76 35.39
CA ASP A 20 16.63 -12.83 36.29
C ASP A 20 17.67 -11.84 36.83
N ALA A 21 17.74 -10.67 36.20
CA ALA A 21 18.46 -9.53 36.74
C ALA A 21 17.73 -9.01 37.99
N GLN A 22 18.03 -9.57 39.15
CA GLN A 22 17.59 -9.03 40.43
C GLN A 22 18.34 -7.71 40.68
N VAL A 23 17.67 -6.59 40.42
CA VAL A 23 18.13 -5.26 40.84
C VAL A 23 18.08 -5.20 42.36
N GLN A 24 19.23 -5.38 43.00
CA GLN A 24 19.36 -5.23 44.45
C GLN A 24 19.34 -3.73 44.79
N LEU A 25 18.20 -3.26 45.29
CA LEU A 25 18.05 -1.89 45.79
C LEU A 25 18.87 -1.71 47.08
N PRO A 26 19.52 -0.56 47.29
CA PRO A 26 20.19 -0.24 48.56
C PRO A 26 19.21 -0.33 49.74
N PRO A 27 19.66 -0.75 50.94
CA PRO A 27 18.79 -1.11 52.08
C PRO A 27 18.01 0.05 52.74
N ASN A 28 17.86 1.21 52.08
CA ASN A 28 17.18 2.39 52.63
C ASN A 28 16.32 3.16 51.61
N GLN A 29 15.95 2.56 50.48
CA GLN A 29 14.95 3.16 49.57
C GLN A 29 13.58 2.54 49.82
N THR A 30 12.78 3.18 50.66
CA THR A 30 11.32 3.00 50.62
C THR A 30 10.80 3.56 49.30
N LEU A 31 10.26 2.68 48.45
CA LEU A 31 9.53 3.08 47.25
C LEU A 31 8.41 4.06 47.66
N PRO A 32 8.22 5.20 46.97
CA PRO A 32 7.10 6.09 47.23
C PRO A 32 5.79 5.30 47.13
N GLN A 33 5.07 5.18 48.25
CA GLN A 33 3.74 4.59 48.24
C GLN A 33 2.81 5.48 47.42
N GLY A 34 2.27 4.94 46.32
CA GLY A 34 1.15 5.55 45.60
C GLY A 34 1.40 5.92 44.12
N THR A 35 2.58 5.69 43.57
CA THR A 35 2.79 5.79 42.10
C THR A 35 2.82 4.39 41.51
N THR A 36 1.66 3.83 41.20
CA THR A 36 1.61 2.73 40.23
C THR A 36 2.20 3.25 38.93
N PRO A 37 3.27 2.64 38.38
CA PRO A 37 3.76 3.02 37.07
C PRO A 37 2.62 2.80 36.08
N GLN A 38 2.07 3.88 35.53
CA GLN A 38 1.14 3.76 34.42
C GLN A 38 1.96 3.25 33.24
N LEU A 39 1.85 1.94 32.98
CA LEU A 39 2.37 1.33 31.78
C LEU A 39 1.55 1.90 30.60
N ARG A 40 1.97 3.06 30.10
CA ARG A 40 1.45 3.61 28.84
C ARG A 40 2.05 2.78 27.73
N LEU A 41 1.36 1.69 27.39
CA LEU A 41 1.63 0.97 26.16
C LEU A 41 1.42 1.96 25.01
N PRO A 42 2.37 2.07 24.06
CA PRO A 42 2.17 2.86 22.86
C PRO A 42 0.85 2.44 22.20
N ALA A 43 0.06 3.43 21.77
CA ALA A 43 -1.12 3.12 20.98
C ALA A 43 -0.68 2.31 19.74
N PRO A 44 -1.43 1.27 19.35
CA PRO A 44 -1.09 0.49 18.17
C PRO A 44 -1.12 1.42 16.95
N CYS A 45 -0.14 1.24 16.05
CA CYS A 45 -0.07 1.99 14.81
C CYS A 45 -1.35 1.77 14.00
N ARG A 46 -1.92 2.86 13.50
CA ARG A 46 -3.11 2.85 12.63
C ARG A 46 -2.81 3.69 11.41
N VAL A 47 -2.49 3.00 10.33
CA VAL A 47 -2.27 3.58 9.00
C VAL A 47 -3.51 3.34 8.14
N ASP A 48 -3.82 4.29 7.28
CA ASP A 48 -4.87 4.19 6.25
C ASP A 48 -4.28 4.78 4.98
N LEU A 49 -3.71 3.94 4.11
CA LEU A 49 -3.25 4.41 2.81
C LEU A 49 -4.45 4.49 1.88
N ALA A 50 -4.53 5.60 1.14
CA ALA A 50 -5.66 5.85 0.27
C ALA A 50 -5.22 6.37 -1.08
N ILE A 51 -5.78 5.80 -2.13
CA ILE A 51 -5.76 6.42 -3.45
C ILE A 51 -6.85 7.50 -3.44
N THR A 52 -6.44 8.76 -3.38
CA THR A 52 -7.37 9.89 -3.14
C THR A 52 -7.86 10.55 -4.41
N SER A 53 -7.11 10.42 -5.51
CA SER A 53 -7.49 11.00 -6.79
C SER A 53 -6.92 10.23 -7.97
N ILE A 54 -7.63 10.27 -9.10
CA ILE A 54 -7.11 9.90 -10.42
C ILE A 54 -7.30 11.10 -11.34
N THR A 55 -6.26 11.51 -12.05
CA THR A 55 -6.33 12.54 -13.08
C THR A 55 -6.03 11.95 -14.44
N LEU A 56 -6.96 12.15 -15.38
CA LEU A 56 -6.77 11.79 -16.78
C LEU A 56 -6.36 13.04 -17.57
N TYR A 57 -5.44 12.87 -18.51
CA TYR A 57 -4.98 13.91 -19.44
C TYR A 57 -5.13 13.43 -20.87
N LYS A 58 -5.81 14.18 -21.72
CA LYS A 58 -5.89 13.91 -23.16
C LYS A 58 -4.58 14.26 -23.84
N LEU A 59 -4.11 13.36 -24.69
CA LEU A 59 -2.97 13.60 -25.55
C LEU A 59 -3.42 14.17 -26.90
N SER A 60 -2.51 14.22 -27.87
CA SER A 60 -2.80 14.72 -29.22
C SER A 60 -3.71 13.77 -30.00
N THR A 61 -3.47 12.46 -29.87
CA THR A 61 -4.27 11.42 -30.52
C THR A 61 -5.55 11.13 -29.72
N PRO A 62 -6.74 11.10 -30.35
CA PRO A 62 -7.98 10.68 -29.69
C PRO A 62 -7.84 9.32 -28.98
N GLY A 63 -8.45 9.19 -27.81
CA GLY A 63 -8.37 7.97 -26.98
C GLY A 63 -7.01 7.71 -26.32
N SER A 64 -5.97 8.49 -26.64
CA SER A 64 -4.67 8.40 -25.99
C SER A 64 -4.62 9.31 -24.77
N VAL A 65 -4.17 8.77 -23.63
CA VAL A 65 -4.14 9.51 -22.37
C VAL A 65 -2.82 9.37 -21.62
N ARG A 66 -2.61 10.28 -20.66
CA ARG A 66 -1.76 10.04 -19.50
C ARG A 66 -2.65 9.96 -18.26
N VAL A 67 -2.36 9.04 -17.38
CA VAL A 67 -3.02 8.87 -16.07
C VAL A 67 -2.05 9.24 -14.96
N GLU A 68 -2.53 9.98 -13.98
CA GLU A 68 -1.83 10.29 -12.73
C GLU A 68 -2.73 9.98 -11.54
N TYR A 69 -2.16 9.57 -10.41
CA TYR A 69 -2.91 9.43 -9.16
C TYR A 69 -2.03 9.64 -7.94
N ASP A 70 -2.65 10.05 -6.84
CA ASP A 70 -1.98 10.33 -5.57
C ASP A 70 -2.40 9.30 -4.51
N VAL A 71 -1.41 8.80 -3.78
CA VAL A 71 -1.56 7.94 -2.60
C VAL A 71 -1.24 8.78 -1.36
N VAL A 72 -2.14 8.82 -0.39
CA VAL A 72 -2.03 9.65 0.82
C VAL A 72 -2.22 8.76 2.05
N ASN A 73 -1.47 9.02 3.12
CA ASN A 73 -1.74 8.42 4.42
C ASN A 73 -2.84 9.21 5.14
N LEU A 74 -4.07 8.74 5.12
CA LEU A 74 -5.20 9.33 5.86
C LEU A 74 -5.24 8.90 7.33
N GLY A 75 -4.43 7.89 7.67
CA GLY A 75 -4.36 7.30 9.00
C GLY A 75 -3.83 8.28 10.04
N PRO A 76 -4.20 8.11 11.32
CA PRO A 76 -3.71 8.96 12.39
C PRO A 76 -2.22 8.77 12.69
N SER A 77 -1.63 7.64 12.29
CA SER A 77 -0.22 7.30 12.56
C SER A 77 0.67 7.58 11.35
N GLU A 78 1.95 7.78 11.62
CA GLU A 78 2.99 7.82 10.57
C GLU A 78 3.12 6.43 9.94
N TRP A 79 3.09 6.36 8.60
CA TRP A 79 3.37 5.13 7.87
C TRP A 79 4.85 5.03 7.58
N ASN A 80 5.43 3.85 7.75
CA ASN A 80 6.86 3.63 7.52
C ASN A 80 7.12 2.21 7.02
N SER A 81 7.58 2.10 5.78
CA SER A 81 7.93 0.82 5.16
C SER A 81 9.21 0.88 4.33
N ARG A 82 9.83 -0.28 4.08
CA ARG A 82 11.02 -0.42 3.24
C ARG A 82 10.63 -0.28 1.76
N ALA A 83 11.56 0.17 0.93
CA ALA A 83 11.34 0.17 -0.51
C ALA A 83 11.06 -1.25 -1.01
N GLY A 84 10.08 -1.37 -1.92
CA GLY A 84 9.74 -2.65 -2.56
C GLY A 84 8.78 -3.54 -1.78
N GLN A 85 8.38 -3.16 -0.55
CA GLN A 85 7.33 -3.87 0.19
C GLN A 85 5.92 -3.44 -0.26
N GLN A 86 5.79 -2.31 -0.98
CA GLN A 86 4.53 -1.82 -1.52
C GLN A 86 4.69 -1.35 -2.95
N PHE A 87 3.61 -1.53 -3.69
CA PHE A 87 3.48 -1.10 -5.06
C PHE A 87 2.18 -0.36 -5.24
N ALA A 88 2.26 0.77 -5.94
CA ALA A 88 1.10 1.45 -6.48
C ALA A 88 0.94 1.00 -7.93
N ASN A 89 -0.19 0.38 -8.23
CA ASN A 89 -0.49 -0.23 -9.50
C ASN A 89 -1.56 0.55 -10.27
N LEU A 90 -1.47 0.50 -11.58
CA LEU A 90 -2.42 1.09 -12.52
C LEU A 90 -2.69 0.09 -13.63
N THR A 91 -3.98 -0.12 -13.90
CA THR A 91 -4.46 -0.81 -15.09
C THR A 91 -5.39 0.12 -15.86
N THR A 92 -5.21 0.23 -17.17
CA THR A 92 -6.21 0.82 -18.06
C THR A 92 -6.66 -0.24 -19.05
N HIS A 93 -7.97 -0.53 -19.02
CA HIS A 93 -8.59 -1.51 -19.91
C HIS A 93 -9.33 -0.78 -21.02
N ASN A 94 -9.10 -1.15 -22.27
CA ASN A 94 -9.86 -0.66 -23.41
C ASN A 94 -10.94 -1.71 -23.75
N ASN A 95 -12.21 -1.31 -23.73
CA ASN A 95 -13.32 -2.23 -24.01
C ASN A 95 -13.47 -2.55 -25.52
N ALA A 96 -12.77 -1.83 -26.42
CA ALA A 96 -12.72 -2.20 -27.82
C ALA A 96 -11.89 -3.46 -28.02
N GLY A 97 -12.50 -4.48 -28.63
CA GLY A 97 -11.94 -5.83 -28.73
C GLY A 97 -10.52 -5.90 -29.30
N GLY A 98 -9.73 -6.84 -28.79
CA GLY A 98 -8.39 -7.18 -29.29
C GLY A 98 -7.24 -6.32 -28.78
N ARG A 99 -7.49 -5.40 -27.83
CA ARG A 99 -6.43 -4.60 -27.19
C ARG A 99 -6.04 -5.18 -25.83
N ALA A 100 -4.74 -5.24 -25.59
CA ALA A 100 -4.20 -5.63 -24.29
C ALA A 100 -4.30 -4.46 -23.29
N ASP A 101 -4.45 -4.80 -22.01
CA ASP A 101 -4.42 -3.82 -20.93
C ASP A 101 -3.04 -3.18 -20.82
N TYR A 102 -3.03 -1.88 -20.57
CA TYR A 102 -1.83 -1.23 -20.06
C TYR A 102 -1.77 -1.46 -18.56
N THR A 103 -0.63 -1.94 -18.08
CA THR A 103 -0.34 -2.09 -16.66
C THR A 103 0.95 -1.36 -16.28
N LEU A 104 0.95 -0.78 -15.08
CA LEU A 104 2.11 -0.14 -14.48
C LEU A 104 2.14 -0.47 -13.00
N SER A 105 3.31 -0.78 -12.47
CA SER A 105 3.55 -1.01 -11.05
C SER A 105 4.75 -0.17 -10.62
N VAL A 106 4.56 0.67 -9.60
CA VAL A 106 5.60 1.57 -9.09
C VAL A 106 5.84 1.24 -7.61
N PRO A 107 7.04 0.81 -7.21
CA PRO A 107 7.35 0.64 -5.81
C PRO A 107 7.37 2.00 -5.11
N PHE A 108 6.87 2.07 -3.88
CA PHE A 108 6.97 3.26 -3.03
C PHE A 108 7.29 2.87 -1.59
N GLY A 109 7.62 3.86 -0.74
CA GLY A 109 8.11 3.64 0.61
C GLY A 109 9.54 4.17 0.82
N ALA A 110 10.30 3.50 1.69
CA ALA A 110 11.66 3.85 2.15
C ALA A 110 11.79 5.18 2.93
N ARG A 111 10.67 5.76 3.34
CA ARG A 111 10.64 6.91 4.23
C ARG A 111 9.39 6.89 5.08
N ARG A 112 9.44 7.67 6.16
CA ARG A 112 8.31 7.98 7.02
C ARG A 112 7.36 8.94 6.30
N ILE A 113 6.07 8.63 6.33
CA ILE A 113 4.98 9.43 5.75
C ILE A 113 4.04 9.87 6.87
N ALA A 114 4.01 11.16 7.15
CA ALA A 114 3.14 11.72 8.16
C ALA A 114 1.67 11.59 7.77
N ARG A 115 0.78 11.80 8.75
CA ARG A 115 -0.66 11.91 8.52
C ARG A 115 -0.95 13.01 7.49
N ASN A 116 -1.87 12.71 6.59
CA ASN A 116 -2.30 13.53 5.44
C ASN A 116 -1.18 13.87 4.45
N GLU A 117 -0.01 13.25 4.57
CA GLU A 117 1.09 13.43 3.65
C GLU A 117 0.93 12.47 2.46
N ARG A 118 1.33 12.94 1.28
CA ARG A 118 1.37 12.12 0.07
C ARG A 118 2.51 11.09 0.16
N ALA A 119 2.13 9.81 0.20
CA ALA A 119 3.05 8.68 0.16
C ALA A 119 3.67 8.50 -1.24
N ALA A 120 2.85 8.62 -2.29
CA ALA A 120 3.29 8.48 -3.67
C ALA A 120 2.45 9.34 -4.63
N ARG A 121 3.08 9.76 -5.73
CA ARG A 121 2.41 10.25 -6.93
C ARG A 121 2.85 9.38 -8.09
N VAL A 122 1.91 8.68 -8.71
CA VAL A 122 2.20 7.86 -9.88
C VAL A 122 1.81 8.63 -11.14
N VAL A 123 2.69 8.59 -12.13
CA VAL A 123 2.50 9.21 -13.44
C VAL A 123 2.82 8.14 -14.48
N SER A 124 1.83 7.76 -15.27
CA SER A 124 2.05 6.85 -16.39
C SER A 124 2.85 7.52 -17.51
N THR A 125 3.53 6.72 -18.32
CA THR A 125 3.95 7.15 -19.65
C THR A 125 2.70 7.41 -20.53
N PRO A 126 2.82 8.15 -21.63
CA PRO A 126 1.75 8.25 -22.62
C PRO A 126 1.21 6.86 -23.02
N ILE A 127 -0.10 6.65 -22.88
CA ILE A 127 -0.78 5.41 -23.25
C ILE A 127 -1.51 5.66 -24.56
N ALA A 128 -0.95 5.13 -25.65
CA ALA A 128 -1.56 5.25 -26.97
C ALA A 128 -2.80 4.36 -27.07
N ASN A 129 -3.92 4.92 -27.56
CA ASN A 129 -5.20 4.21 -27.68
C ASN A 129 -5.65 3.54 -26.37
N ALA A 130 -5.41 4.20 -25.24
CA ALA A 130 -5.80 3.72 -23.92
C ALA A 130 -7.31 3.40 -23.86
N PHE A 131 -8.10 4.20 -24.56
CA PHE A 131 -9.55 4.11 -24.61
C PHE A 131 -10.03 4.21 -26.05
N ASP A 132 -11.13 3.54 -26.37
CA ASP A 132 -11.85 3.86 -27.60
C ASP A 132 -12.63 5.17 -27.42
N ALA A 133 -12.37 6.12 -28.31
CA ALA A 133 -12.99 7.44 -28.26
C ALA A 133 -14.39 7.48 -28.89
N HIS A 134 -14.90 6.35 -29.42
CA HIS A 134 -16.13 6.33 -30.22
C HIS A 134 -17.28 5.55 -29.59
N GLU A 135 -17.05 4.34 -29.07
CA GLU A 135 -18.15 3.47 -28.63
C GLU A 135 -17.89 2.79 -27.28
N PHE A 136 -16.64 2.38 -27.02
CA PHE A 136 -16.31 1.57 -25.83
C PHE A 136 -15.11 2.11 -25.05
N ALA A 137 -15.32 3.22 -24.32
CA ALA A 137 -14.27 3.95 -23.61
C ALA A 137 -13.29 3.04 -22.85
N GLY A 138 -13.78 2.16 -21.97
CA GLY A 138 -12.93 1.33 -21.12
C GLY A 138 -12.90 1.83 -19.67
N THR A 139 -11.99 1.28 -18.86
CA THR A 139 -11.93 1.57 -17.42
C THR A 139 -10.51 1.91 -16.96
N VAL A 140 -10.42 2.56 -15.80
CA VAL A 140 -9.15 2.77 -15.09
C VAL A 140 -9.26 2.16 -13.71
N HIS A 141 -8.25 1.39 -13.32
CA HIS A 141 -8.15 0.84 -11.98
C HIS A 141 -6.78 1.17 -11.40
N ALA A 142 -6.73 2.02 -10.38
CA ALA A 142 -5.55 2.19 -9.56
C ALA A 142 -5.74 1.39 -8.27
N TYR A 143 -4.72 0.63 -7.85
CA TYR A 143 -4.78 -0.15 -6.62
C TYR A 143 -3.42 -0.28 -5.94
N LEU A 144 -3.41 -0.43 -4.62
CA LEU A 144 -2.20 -0.72 -3.85
C LEU A 144 -2.05 -2.24 -3.67
N SER A 145 -0.82 -2.72 -3.76
CA SER A 145 -0.47 -4.09 -3.37
C SER A 145 0.71 -4.07 -2.41
N PHE A 146 0.74 -5.08 -1.54
CA PHE A 146 1.71 -5.21 -0.46
C PHE A 146 2.41 -6.56 -0.58
N ASP A 147 3.64 -6.65 -0.10
CA ASP A 147 4.33 -7.93 0.08
C ASP A 147 3.48 -8.85 0.97
N PRO A 148 3.16 -10.09 0.55
CA PRO A 148 2.38 -11.02 1.35
C PRO A 148 2.95 -11.28 2.76
N ASP A 149 4.26 -11.12 2.96
CA ASP A 149 4.89 -11.35 4.26
C ASP A 149 4.91 -10.11 5.18
N ILE A 150 4.42 -8.96 4.71
CA ILE A 150 4.54 -7.70 5.44
C ILE A 150 3.85 -7.74 6.80
N ALA A 151 2.68 -8.39 6.86
CA ALA A 151 1.92 -8.56 8.09
C ALA A 151 2.60 -9.50 9.11
N LEU A 152 3.66 -10.20 8.71
CA LEU A 152 4.43 -11.12 9.55
C LEU A 152 5.74 -10.51 10.08
N ASP A 153 6.14 -9.32 9.59
CA ASP A 153 7.42 -8.71 9.94
C ASP A 153 7.42 -7.99 11.31
N GLY A 154 6.25 -7.86 11.93
CA GLY A 154 6.05 -7.27 13.26
C GLY A 154 6.01 -5.74 13.27
N ASN A 155 6.02 -5.07 12.11
CA ASN A 155 5.94 -3.63 11.98
C ASN A 155 4.52 -3.15 11.64
N ALA A 156 3.63 -3.07 12.64
CA ALA A 156 2.25 -2.59 12.42
C ALA A 156 2.11 -1.19 11.76
N CYS A 157 3.20 -0.41 11.63
CA CYS A 157 3.22 0.87 10.92
C CYS A 157 3.45 0.76 9.40
N ASN A 158 3.68 -0.43 8.84
CA ASN A 158 3.62 -0.66 7.39
C ASN A 158 2.32 -1.36 6.96
N ASP A 159 1.56 -1.90 7.92
CA ASP A 159 0.27 -2.56 7.71
C ASP A 159 -0.86 -1.55 7.56
N ASP A 160 -1.56 -1.64 6.43
CA ASP A 160 -2.74 -0.83 6.19
C ASP A 160 -3.95 -1.39 6.94
N THR A 161 -4.61 -0.54 7.72
CA THR A 161 -5.79 -0.92 8.51
C THR A 161 -7.10 -0.76 7.73
N ASN A 162 -7.07 -0.17 6.52
CA ASN A 162 -8.26 0.10 5.72
C ASN A 162 -8.08 -0.20 4.22
N ALA A 163 -8.14 -1.48 3.87
CA ALA A 163 -8.02 -1.93 2.48
C ALA A 163 -9.10 -1.35 1.52
N ALA A 164 -10.23 -0.86 2.02
CA ALA A 164 -11.27 -0.28 1.18
C ALA A 164 -10.85 1.03 0.48
N ASN A 165 -9.80 1.69 0.97
CA ASN A 165 -9.22 2.90 0.40
C ASN A 165 -8.07 2.63 -0.59
N ASN A 166 -7.64 1.38 -0.69
CA ASN A 166 -6.51 0.97 -1.54
C ASN A 166 -6.85 0.84 -3.01
N GLU A 167 -8.11 1.03 -3.41
CA GLU A 167 -8.52 0.98 -4.81
C GLU A 167 -9.24 2.27 -5.21
N PHE A 168 -9.01 2.75 -6.43
CA PHE A 168 -9.83 3.78 -7.06
C PHE A 168 -10.10 3.34 -8.50
N ARG A 169 -11.38 3.15 -8.83
CA ARG A 169 -11.84 2.77 -10.16
C ARG A 169 -12.56 3.93 -10.84
N LEU A 170 -12.25 4.16 -12.11
CA LEU A 170 -13.09 4.95 -13.00
C LEU A 170 -13.89 4.02 -13.90
N SER A 171 -15.20 4.18 -13.88
CA SER A 171 -16.11 3.40 -14.72
C SER A 171 -16.05 3.84 -16.18
N THR A 172 -16.61 3.01 -17.07
CA THR A 172 -16.76 3.33 -18.49
C THR A 172 -17.45 4.68 -18.70
N GLU A 173 -18.50 4.97 -17.92
CA GLU A 173 -19.28 6.21 -18.03
C GLU A 173 -18.45 7.43 -17.62
N GLN A 174 -17.63 7.31 -16.58
CA GLN A 174 -16.74 8.39 -16.13
C GLN A 174 -15.64 8.68 -17.15
N VAL A 175 -15.02 7.64 -17.70
CA VAL A 175 -14.01 7.77 -18.75
C VAL A 175 -14.64 8.36 -20.01
N TRP A 176 -15.81 7.87 -20.42
CA TRP A 176 -16.55 8.41 -21.57
C TRP A 176 -16.96 9.87 -21.37
N GLY A 177 -17.46 10.23 -20.20
CA GLY A 177 -17.79 11.62 -19.84
C GLY A 177 -16.57 12.53 -19.93
N PHE A 178 -15.41 12.06 -19.48
CA PHE A 178 -14.16 12.78 -19.67
C PHE A 178 -13.79 12.92 -21.15
N LEU A 179 -13.80 11.82 -21.92
CA LEU A 179 -13.40 11.81 -23.33
C LEU A 179 -14.27 12.72 -24.20
N SER A 180 -15.59 12.69 -23.99
CA SER A 180 -16.57 13.52 -24.71
C SER A 180 -16.55 14.99 -24.30
N SER A 181 -16.00 15.33 -23.13
CA SER A 181 -15.88 16.73 -22.69
C SER A 181 -14.84 17.52 -23.50
N ARG A 182 -14.86 18.85 -23.40
CA ARG A 182 -13.80 19.72 -23.95
C ARG A 182 -12.57 19.83 -23.04
N ALA A 183 -12.63 19.29 -21.81
CA ALA A 183 -11.53 19.38 -20.86
C ALA A 183 -10.31 18.58 -21.37
N ARG A 184 -9.12 19.19 -21.28
CA ARG A 184 -7.85 18.52 -21.58
C ARG A 184 -7.40 17.61 -20.45
N SER A 185 -7.85 17.87 -19.22
CA SER A 185 -7.61 17.04 -18.06
C SER A 185 -8.80 17.07 -17.10
N GLN A 186 -9.01 16.01 -16.36
CA GLN A 186 -10.03 15.92 -15.32
C GLN A 186 -9.52 15.09 -14.14
N THR A 187 -9.65 15.65 -12.94
CA THR A 187 -9.35 14.95 -11.69
C THR A 187 -10.64 14.43 -11.08
N PHE A 188 -10.66 13.13 -10.84
CA PHE A 188 -11.67 12.42 -10.08
C PHE A 188 -11.15 12.28 -8.65
N ARG A 189 -11.99 12.61 -7.67
CA ARG A 189 -11.67 12.50 -6.24
C ARG A 189 -12.68 11.57 -5.57
N ARG A 190 -12.22 10.90 -4.54
CA ARG A 190 -13.07 10.10 -3.65
C ARG A 190 -13.84 11.00 -2.69
#